data_AF-A0A6N4QYN3-F1
#
_entry.id   AF-A0A6N4QYN3-F1
#
_cell.length_a   1.000
_cell.length_b   1.000
_cell.length_c   1.000
_cell.angle_alpha   90.00
_cell.angle_beta   90.00
_cell.angle_gamma   90.00
#
_symmetry.space_group_name_H-M   'P 1'
#
loop_
_entity.id
_entity.type
_entity.pdbx_description
1 polymer ?
#
loop_
_entity_poly.entity_id
_entity_poly.type
_entity_poly.pdbx_seq_one_letter_code
_entity_poly.pdbx_strand_id
1 'polypeptide(L)'
;MRIMPAMLPTPSRLVNPSAHQATVQTPKQMLREQALIWGLFGGAALLLALTGLDHTLVHTLHIDGGNTFTKLLRRYGPYPAMILGLAGLICLLWPHLWRKRPTLYQTAAVFTLSLVLGTGLFNQILVKNLADRPRPRDFLVATTDLTADSFRGNSMPSGHAAVGFVLAAPFFPLRRKRPRLAKAFLATGLSLGFVLGLSRIMLGAHFPTDVLIAGAIALSSAALLTQTMLRFPRIPAYILALGTLATALAVILGNFFYNLTLTYPLTEPFRSISLPCQPTTIIAEGPPTLTVILHGFGAPLSTLELVKSNDIIKLQTHLGLYHSLRCSATISQPAE
;
A
#
# COMPACT_ATOMS: atom_id res chain seq x y z
N MET A 1 -21.07 -6.64 -83.00
CA MET A 1 -21.24 -6.28 -81.58
C MET A 1 -21.19 -7.57 -80.76
N ARG A 2 -20.03 -7.89 -80.17
CA ARG A 2 -19.83 -9.10 -79.33
C ARG A 2 -19.90 -8.65 -77.87
N ILE A 3 -20.90 -9.12 -77.14
CA ILE A 3 -21.06 -8.84 -75.71
C ILE A 3 -20.16 -9.81 -74.95
N MET A 4 -19.14 -9.30 -74.24
CA MET A 4 -18.32 -10.09 -73.32
C MET A 4 -19.10 -10.34 -72.02
N PRO A 5 -19.08 -11.55 -71.44
CA PRO A 5 -19.68 -11.78 -70.13
C PRO A 5 -18.77 -11.19 -69.04
N ALA A 6 -19.38 -10.45 -68.11
CA ALA A 6 -18.72 -9.89 -66.95
C ALA A 6 -18.20 -11.02 -66.03
N MET A 7 -16.89 -11.06 -65.81
CA MET A 7 -16.28 -11.90 -64.77
C MET A 7 -16.76 -11.42 -63.39
N LEU A 8 -17.44 -12.30 -62.66
CA LEU A 8 -17.76 -12.10 -61.25
C LEU A 8 -16.44 -12.05 -60.44
N PRO A 9 -16.27 -11.10 -59.52
CA PRO A 9 -15.10 -11.06 -58.66
C PRO A 9 -15.12 -12.26 -57.71
N THR A 10 -14.00 -13.00 -57.68
CA THR A 10 -13.75 -14.07 -56.71
C THR A 10 -13.91 -13.56 -55.28
N PRO A 11 -14.61 -14.30 -54.39
CA PRO A 11 -14.75 -13.89 -53.01
C PRO A 11 -13.37 -13.83 -52.38
N SER A 12 -13.04 -12.62 -51.97
CA SER A 12 -11.84 -12.23 -51.24
C SER A 12 -11.55 -13.20 -50.10
N ARG A 13 -10.25 -13.46 -49.88
CA ARG A 13 -9.75 -13.96 -48.60
C ARG A 13 -10.37 -13.11 -47.51
N LEU A 14 -11.37 -13.66 -46.81
CA LEU A 14 -11.85 -13.17 -45.53
C LEU A 14 -10.65 -13.27 -44.57
N VAL A 15 -9.85 -12.21 -44.52
CA VAL A 15 -8.92 -11.96 -43.43
C VAL A 15 -9.80 -11.87 -42.20
N ASN A 16 -9.84 -12.96 -41.44
CA ASN A 16 -10.58 -13.09 -40.20
C ASN A 16 -10.17 -11.92 -39.28
N PRO A 17 -11.04 -10.92 -39.02
CA PRO A 17 -10.66 -9.73 -38.24
C PRO A 17 -10.43 -10.02 -36.75
N SER A 18 -10.63 -11.27 -36.34
CA SER A 18 -10.58 -11.73 -34.95
C SER A 18 -9.18 -11.83 -34.36
N ALA A 19 -8.11 -11.69 -35.15
CA ALA A 19 -6.75 -12.03 -34.69
C ALA A 19 -6.14 -11.06 -33.66
N HIS A 20 -6.64 -9.83 -33.46
CA HIS A 20 -5.91 -8.82 -32.66
C HIS A 20 -6.73 -7.98 -31.67
N GLN A 21 -8.01 -8.28 -31.44
CA GLN A 21 -8.74 -7.67 -30.33
C GLN A 21 -8.58 -8.51 -29.05
N ALA A 22 -8.13 -7.87 -27.98
CA ALA A 22 -8.06 -8.52 -26.68
C ALA A 22 -9.49 -8.84 -26.22
N THR A 23 -9.93 -10.08 -26.40
CA THR A 23 -11.22 -10.59 -25.93
C THR A 23 -11.21 -10.83 -24.43
N VAL A 24 -12.34 -10.52 -23.78
CA VAL A 24 -12.65 -10.87 -22.39
C VAL A 24 -12.51 -12.39 -22.24
N GLN A 25 -11.81 -12.82 -21.19
CA GLN A 25 -11.65 -14.24 -20.90
C GLN A 25 -12.98 -14.88 -20.51
N THR A 26 -13.13 -16.17 -20.83
CA THR A 26 -14.21 -17.00 -20.29
C THR A 26 -14.02 -17.22 -18.78
N PRO A 27 -15.09 -17.52 -18.00
CA PRO A 27 -14.96 -17.83 -16.58
C PRO A 27 -13.93 -18.93 -16.29
N LYS A 28 -13.86 -19.97 -17.14
CA LYS A 28 -12.86 -21.05 -17.02
C LYS A 28 -11.42 -20.55 -17.20
N GLN A 29 -11.19 -19.63 -18.13
CA GLN A 29 -9.87 -19.02 -18.33
C GLN A 29 -9.49 -18.11 -17.17
N MET A 30 -10.44 -17.33 -16.64
CA MET A 30 -10.23 -16.50 -15.47
C MET A 30 -9.89 -17.35 -14.24
N LEU A 31 -10.66 -18.42 -13.98
CA LEU A 31 -10.39 -19.35 -12.89
C LEU A 31 -9.01 -20.01 -13.03
N ARG A 32 -8.62 -20.42 -14.24
CA ARG A 32 -7.27 -20.97 -14.48
C ARG A 32 -6.17 -19.94 -14.19
N GLU A 33 -6.36 -18.69 -14.59
CA GLU A 33 -5.39 -17.62 -14.32
C GLU A 33 -5.27 -17.33 -12.81
N GLN A 34 -6.40 -17.26 -12.11
CA GLN A 34 -6.41 -17.11 -10.65
C GLN A 34 -5.79 -18.31 -9.95
N ALA A 35 -6.11 -19.54 -10.38
CA ALA A 35 -5.53 -20.76 -9.83
C ALA A 35 -4.01 -20.83 -10.03
N LEU A 36 -3.47 -20.29 -11.13
CA LEU A 36 -2.03 -20.19 -11.33
C LEU A 36 -1.40 -19.17 -10.38
N ILE A 37 -2.00 -17.99 -10.21
CA ILE A 37 -1.49 -16.94 -9.30
C ILE A 37 -1.51 -17.44 -7.85
N TRP A 38 -2.66 -17.93 -7.40
CA TRP A 38 -2.83 -18.44 -6.03
C TRP A 38 -2.15 -19.78 -5.79
N GLY A 39 -2.04 -20.64 -6.80
CA GLY A 39 -1.27 -21.88 -6.70
C GLY A 39 0.23 -21.62 -6.49
N LEU A 40 0.79 -20.63 -7.20
CA LEU A 40 2.20 -20.26 -7.05
C LEU A 40 2.46 -19.48 -5.75
N PHE A 41 1.75 -18.37 -5.55
CA PHE A 41 2.02 -17.50 -4.39
C PHE A 41 1.33 -18.00 -3.12
N GLY A 42 0.04 -18.32 -3.19
CA GLY A 42 -0.72 -18.83 -2.05
C GLY A 42 -0.30 -20.24 -1.65
N GLY A 43 0.00 -21.11 -2.62
CA GLY A 43 0.53 -22.45 -2.36
C GLY A 43 1.93 -22.40 -1.70
N ALA A 44 2.83 -21.53 -2.19
CA ALA A 44 4.11 -21.31 -1.53
C ALA A 44 3.95 -20.72 -0.12
N ALA A 45 3.02 -19.78 0.07
CA ALA A 45 2.73 -19.22 1.39
C ALA A 45 2.21 -20.30 2.35
N LEU A 46 1.27 -21.14 1.88
CA LEU A 46 0.75 -22.26 2.66
C LEU A 46 1.86 -23.24 3.04
N LEU A 47 2.74 -23.59 2.11
CA LEU A 47 3.86 -24.48 2.39
C LEU A 47 4.82 -23.88 3.44
N LEU A 48 5.16 -22.59 3.35
CA LEU A 48 5.98 -21.93 4.36
C LEU A 48 5.32 -21.88 5.74
N ALA A 49 4.00 -21.66 5.77
CA ALA A 49 3.23 -21.64 7.01
C ALA A 49 3.17 -23.04 7.67
N LEU A 50 2.89 -24.09 6.87
CA LEU A 50 2.75 -25.46 7.38
C LEU A 50 4.10 -26.08 7.82
N THR A 51 5.20 -25.67 7.20
CA THR A 51 6.54 -26.21 7.51
C THR A 51 7.25 -25.46 8.63
N GLY A 52 6.70 -24.34 9.11
CA GLY A 52 7.36 -23.46 10.08
C GLY A 52 8.55 -22.67 9.50
N LEU A 53 8.86 -22.83 8.21
CA LEU A 53 9.94 -22.11 7.52
C LEU A 53 9.75 -20.59 7.57
N ASP A 54 8.51 -20.13 7.69
CA ASP A 54 8.17 -18.72 7.84
C ASP A 54 8.90 -18.08 9.05
N HIS A 55 8.99 -18.79 10.18
CA HIS A 55 9.69 -18.32 11.38
C HIS A 55 11.21 -18.45 11.22
N THR A 56 11.69 -19.60 10.76
CA THR A 56 13.12 -19.86 10.55
C THR A 56 13.76 -18.84 9.61
N LEU A 57 13.08 -18.50 8.52
CA LEU A 57 13.56 -17.50 7.56
C LEU A 57 13.62 -16.10 8.17
N VAL A 58 12.66 -15.73 9.01
CA VAL A 58 12.74 -14.43 9.70
C VAL A 58 13.90 -14.41 10.69
N HIS A 59 14.05 -15.42 11.55
CA HIS A 59 15.16 -15.48 12.50
C HIS A 59 16.54 -15.42 11.82
N THR A 60 16.69 -16.11 10.68
CA THR A 60 17.97 -16.16 9.95
C THR A 60 18.27 -14.90 9.15
N LEU A 61 17.26 -14.22 8.61
CA LEU A 61 17.44 -13.05 7.77
C LEU A 61 17.34 -11.72 8.54
N HIS A 62 16.91 -11.74 9.80
CA HIS A 62 16.76 -10.55 10.61
C HIS A 62 18.10 -9.82 10.81
N ILE A 63 18.06 -8.49 10.69
CA ILE A 63 19.19 -7.61 10.99
C ILE A 63 18.72 -6.55 11.99
N ASP A 64 19.23 -6.63 13.21
CA ASP A 64 18.95 -5.66 14.27
C ASP A 64 19.26 -4.24 13.82
N GLY A 65 18.28 -3.34 13.95
CA GLY A 65 18.39 -1.94 13.52
C GLY A 65 18.48 -1.70 12.00
N GLY A 66 18.66 -2.76 11.19
CA GLY A 66 18.76 -2.74 9.73
C GLY A 66 19.99 -2.00 9.16
N ASN A 67 20.43 -2.41 7.97
CA ASN A 67 21.53 -1.75 7.24
C ASN A 67 21.03 -0.56 6.37
N THR A 68 21.96 0.21 5.81
CA THR A 68 21.66 1.35 4.92
C THR A 68 20.76 0.95 3.74
N PHE A 69 21.00 -0.23 3.16
CA PHE A 69 20.24 -0.74 2.03
C PHE A 69 18.76 -1.00 2.37
N THR A 70 18.47 -1.70 3.47
CA THR A 70 17.10 -1.96 3.94
C THR A 70 16.38 -0.67 4.31
N LYS A 71 17.08 0.31 4.90
CA LYS A 71 16.53 1.65 5.20
C LYS A 71 16.22 2.43 3.92
N LEU A 72 17.10 2.36 2.92
CA LEU A 72 16.90 2.97 1.60
C LEU A 72 15.66 2.38 0.91
N LEU A 73 15.56 1.06 0.80
CA LEU A 73 14.42 0.37 0.19
C LEU A 73 13.12 0.65 0.93
N ARG A 74 13.14 0.67 2.28
CA ARG A 74 11.98 1.06 3.09
C ARG A 74 11.49 2.47 2.77
N ARG A 75 12.41 3.43 2.57
CA ARG A 75 12.08 4.85 2.37
C ARG A 75 11.70 5.19 0.93
N TYR A 76 12.50 4.75 -0.02
CA TYR A 76 12.39 5.16 -1.43
C TYR A 76 11.79 4.10 -2.35
N GLY A 77 11.78 2.83 -1.92
CA GLY A 77 11.27 1.70 -2.70
C GLY A 77 9.81 1.85 -3.19
N PRO A 78 8.89 2.45 -2.42
CA PRO A 78 7.52 2.68 -2.89
C PRO A 78 7.36 3.76 -3.98
N TYR A 79 8.30 4.69 -4.12
CA TYR A 79 8.12 5.88 -4.97
C TYR A 79 7.94 5.58 -6.47
N PRO A 80 8.63 4.62 -7.10
CA PRO A 80 8.41 4.31 -8.52
C PRO A 80 6.94 3.98 -8.84
N ALA A 81 6.29 3.17 -8.00
CA ALA A 81 4.89 2.82 -8.18
C ALA A 81 3.95 4.00 -7.92
N MET A 82 4.24 4.84 -6.91
CA MET A 82 3.47 6.05 -6.62
C MET A 82 3.54 7.06 -7.78
N ILE A 83 4.74 7.30 -8.31
CA ILE A 83 4.97 8.20 -9.45
C ILE A 83 4.22 7.70 -10.69
N LEU A 84 4.31 6.40 -11.00
CA LEU A 84 3.55 5.80 -12.10
C LEU A 84 2.05 5.84 -11.84
N GLY A 85 1.61 5.76 -10.58
CA GLY A 85 0.21 5.82 -10.20
C GLY A 85 -0.38 7.19 -10.44
N LEU A 86 0.37 8.23 -10.06
CA LEU A 86 0.05 9.63 -10.34
C LEU A 86 0.06 9.91 -11.84
N ALA A 87 1.09 9.46 -12.56
CA ALA A 87 1.15 9.59 -14.02
C ALA A 87 -0.03 8.88 -14.71
N GLY A 88 -0.42 7.70 -14.20
CA GLY A 88 -1.61 6.98 -14.62
C GLY A 88 -2.89 7.78 -14.37
N LEU A 89 -3.03 8.39 -13.19
CA LEU A 89 -4.19 9.23 -12.86
C LEU A 89 -4.27 10.46 -13.76
N ILE A 90 -3.16 11.17 -13.97
CA ILE A 90 -3.07 12.30 -14.90
C ILE A 90 -3.43 11.84 -16.31
N CYS A 91 -2.95 10.67 -16.74
CA CYS A 91 -3.34 10.09 -18.01
C CYS A 91 -4.87 9.92 -18.06
N LEU A 92 -5.50 9.27 -17.07
CA LEU A 92 -6.95 9.04 -17.05
C LEU A 92 -7.76 10.34 -17.09
N LEU A 93 -7.33 11.38 -16.38
CA LEU A 93 -8.01 12.68 -16.31
C LEU A 93 -7.74 13.60 -17.51
N TRP A 94 -6.80 13.25 -18.40
CA TRP A 94 -6.43 14.06 -19.56
C TRP A 94 -6.81 13.36 -20.88
N PRO A 95 -8.05 13.53 -21.39
CA PRO A 95 -8.56 12.87 -22.59
C PRO A 95 -7.66 12.93 -23.82
N HIS A 96 -6.94 14.03 -24.00
CA HIS A 96 -6.06 14.22 -25.15
C HIS A 96 -4.92 13.17 -25.23
N LEU A 97 -4.43 12.66 -24.09
CA LEU A 97 -3.35 11.67 -24.04
C LEU A 97 -3.79 10.28 -24.50
N TRP A 98 -5.05 9.93 -24.28
CA TRP A 98 -5.56 8.57 -24.49
C TRP A 98 -6.66 8.42 -25.53
N ARG A 99 -7.24 9.51 -26.06
CA ARG A 99 -8.32 9.45 -27.07
C ARG A 99 -7.95 8.60 -28.29
N LYS A 100 -6.67 8.60 -28.69
CA LYS A 100 -6.12 7.81 -29.81
C LYS A 100 -5.33 6.57 -29.38
N ARG A 101 -5.22 6.28 -28.08
CA ARG A 101 -4.35 5.22 -27.51
C ARG A 101 -5.10 4.35 -26.50
N PRO A 102 -6.05 3.50 -26.92
CA PRO A 102 -6.88 2.72 -26.01
C PRO A 102 -6.09 1.75 -25.12
N THR A 103 -5.00 1.18 -25.63
CA THR A 103 -4.11 0.31 -24.84
C THR A 103 -3.40 1.09 -23.72
N LEU A 104 -3.03 2.34 -23.95
CA LEU A 104 -2.43 3.20 -22.92
C LEU A 104 -3.46 3.51 -21.83
N TYR A 105 -4.68 3.86 -22.22
CA TYR A 105 -5.79 4.08 -21.29
C TYR A 105 -6.03 2.86 -20.39
N GLN A 106 -6.20 1.68 -20.99
CA GLN A 106 -6.45 0.45 -20.25
C GLN A 106 -5.28 0.11 -19.31
N THR A 107 -4.05 0.33 -19.76
CA THR A 107 -2.87 0.09 -18.93
C THR A 107 -2.82 1.05 -17.74
N ALA A 108 -3.07 2.34 -17.96
CA ALA A 108 -3.13 3.35 -16.90
C ALA A 108 -4.27 3.06 -15.92
N ALA A 109 -5.46 2.71 -16.43
CA ALA A 109 -6.62 2.36 -15.61
C ALA A 109 -6.34 1.15 -14.73
N VAL A 110 -5.87 0.03 -15.32
CA VAL A 110 -5.54 -1.19 -14.57
C VAL A 110 -4.46 -0.91 -13.53
N PHE A 111 -3.40 -0.18 -13.90
CA PHE A 111 -2.32 0.13 -12.96
C PHE A 111 -2.82 0.99 -11.78
N THR A 112 -3.44 2.14 -12.05
CA THR A 112 -3.93 3.06 -11.01
C THR A 112 -4.98 2.40 -10.13
N LEU A 113 -5.93 1.65 -10.70
CA LEU A 113 -6.94 0.94 -9.92
C LEU A 113 -6.35 -0.21 -9.11
N SER A 114 -5.36 -0.95 -9.63
CA SER A 114 -4.70 -2.01 -8.85
C SER A 114 -3.90 -1.43 -7.67
N LEU A 115 -3.27 -0.27 -7.87
CA LEU A 115 -2.55 0.43 -6.81
C LEU A 115 -3.52 0.94 -5.72
N VAL A 116 -4.62 1.58 -6.10
CA VAL A 116 -5.58 2.16 -5.14
C VAL A 116 -6.48 1.10 -4.50
N LEU A 117 -7.13 0.26 -5.30
CA LEU A 117 -8.12 -0.71 -4.82
C LEU A 117 -7.47 -2.00 -4.31
N GLY A 118 -6.49 -2.55 -5.03
CA GLY A 118 -5.82 -3.79 -4.65
C GLY A 118 -4.80 -3.57 -3.53
N THR A 119 -3.79 -2.75 -3.81
CA THR A 119 -2.67 -2.52 -2.88
C THR A 119 -3.01 -1.55 -1.74
N GLY A 120 -3.81 -0.52 -2.02
CA GLY A 120 -4.29 0.42 -1.02
C GLY A 120 -5.43 -0.18 -0.19
N LEU A 121 -6.65 -0.11 -0.70
CA LEU A 121 -7.87 -0.44 0.04
C LEU A 121 -7.92 -1.91 0.51
N PHE A 122 -7.82 -2.87 -0.40
CA PHE A 122 -8.00 -4.28 -0.06
C PHE A 122 -6.88 -4.81 0.84
N ASN A 123 -5.62 -4.58 0.48
CA ASN A 123 -4.48 -5.02 1.31
C ASN A 123 -4.43 -4.31 2.67
N GLN A 124 -4.60 -2.99 2.73
CA GLN A 124 -4.36 -2.24 3.97
C GLN A 124 -5.57 -2.16 4.90
N ILE A 125 -6.79 -2.15 4.37
CA ILE A 125 -8.00 -1.94 5.19
C ILE A 125 -8.73 -3.26 5.42
N LEU A 126 -8.81 -4.13 4.41
CA LEU A 126 -9.54 -5.38 4.58
C LEU A 126 -8.66 -6.47 5.19
N VAL A 127 -7.56 -6.84 4.51
CA VAL A 127 -6.78 -8.01 4.92
C VAL A 127 -6.01 -7.77 6.22
N LYS A 128 -5.43 -6.57 6.42
CA LYS A 128 -4.70 -6.26 7.65
C LYS A 128 -5.56 -6.40 8.91
N ASN A 129 -6.69 -5.71 8.93
CA ASN A 129 -7.59 -5.70 10.07
C ASN A 129 -8.21 -7.07 10.36
N LEU A 130 -8.36 -7.92 9.35
CA LEU A 130 -8.85 -9.29 9.52
C LEU A 130 -7.77 -10.26 10.00
N ALA A 131 -6.52 -10.06 9.57
CA ALA A 131 -5.43 -10.97 9.91
C ALA A 131 -4.89 -10.73 11.31
N ASP A 132 -4.85 -9.47 11.75
CA ASP A 132 -4.29 -8.97 13.03
C ASP A 132 -2.98 -9.67 13.45
N ARG A 133 -2.17 -10.02 12.45
CA ARG A 133 -0.99 -10.85 12.68
C ARG A 133 0.09 -10.02 13.36
N PRO A 134 0.68 -10.48 14.48
CA PRO A 134 1.74 -9.76 15.16
C PRO A 134 3.03 -9.76 14.32
N ARG A 135 3.90 -8.74 14.47
CA ARG A 135 5.10 -8.64 13.63
C ARG A 135 6.23 -9.50 14.18
N PRO A 136 7.13 -10.01 13.32
CA PRO A 136 8.22 -10.86 13.80
C PRO A 136 9.12 -10.20 14.86
N ARG A 137 9.47 -8.92 14.67
CA ARG A 137 10.32 -8.17 15.61
C ARG A 137 9.74 -8.09 17.04
N ASP A 138 8.42 -8.18 17.17
CA ASP A 138 7.74 -8.06 18.46
C ASP A 138 8.03 -9.30 19.34
N PHE A 139 8.46 -10.41 18.73
CA PHE A 139 8.92 -11.62 19.43
C PHE A 139 10.44 -11.79 19.39
N LEU A 140 11.11 -11.28 18.35
CA LEU A 140 12.58 -11.36 18.22
C LEU A 140 13.33 -10.45 19.19
N VAL A 141 12.78 -9.26 19.47
CA VAL A 141 13.37 -8.23 20.35
C VAL A 141 12.69 -8.24 21.73
N ALA A 142 12.16 -9.39 22.16
CA ALA A 142 11.55 -9.54 23.48
C ALA A 142 12.62 -9.54 24.60
N THR A 143 13.30 -8.40 24.76
CA THR A 143 14.01 -8.02 25.98
C THR A 143 12.97 -7.41 26.92
N THR A 144 12.44 -8.21 27.85
CA THR A 144 11.80 -7.91 29.16
C THR A 144 10.83 -6.72 29.38
N ASP A 145 10.68 -5.73 28.49
CA ASP A 145 9.89 -4.50 28.70
C ASP A 145 8.81 -4.28 27.62
N LEU A 146 8.38 -5.34 26.94
CA LEU A 146 7.26 -5.25 26.00
C LEU A 146 5.94 -5.34 26.78
N THR A 147 5.35 -4.18 27.10
CA THR A 147 3.96 -4.11 27.58
C THR A 147 3.00 -4.56 26.47
N ALA A 148 1.81 -5.06 26.83
CA ALA A 148 0.82 -5.56 25.87
C ALA A 148 0.46 -4.55 24.75
N ASP A 149 0.65 -3.26 24.99
CA ASP A 149 0.43 -2.16 24.03
C ASP A 149 1.52 -2.02 22.94
N SER A 150 2.64 -2.74 23.07
CA SER A 150 3.75 -2.73 22.10
C SER A 150 3.51 -3.65 20.89
N PHE A 151 2.54 -4.56 20.98
CA PHE A 151 2.08 -5.38 19.86
C PHE A 151 1.19 -4.56 18.92
N ARG A 152 1.81 -3.70 18.12
CA ARG A 152 1.12 -3.13 16.95
C ARG A 152 0.99 -4.23 15.90
N GLY A 153 -0.05 -5.05 16.05
CA GLY A 153 -0.51 -6.05 15.07
C GLY A 153 -0.66 -5.47 13.66
N ASN A 154 -0.99 -6.31 12.69
CA ASN A 154 -1.09 -6.03 11.24
C ASN A 154 0.19 -6.20 10.41
N SER A 155 0.89 -7.34 10.58
CA SER A 155 1.98 -7.74 9.67
C SER A 155 1.44 -8.17 8.29
N MET A 156 0.37 -8.94 8.22
CA MET A 156 -0.14 -9.48 6.95
C MET A 156 -1.16 -8.54 6.29
N PRO A 157 -1.09 -8.23 4.98
CA PRO A 157 -0.01 -8.52 4.03
C PRO A 157 1.02 -7.38 3.99
N SER A 158 2.16 -7.63 3.34
CA SER A 158 3.23 -6.63 3.22
C SER A 158 2.89 -5.52 2.23
N GLY A 159 2.70 -4.29 2.73
CA GLY A 159 2.43 -3.11 1.90
C GLY A 159 3.59 -2.76 0.96
N HIS A 160 4.83 -2.76 1.44
CA HIS A 160 6.01 -2.51 0.60
C HIS A 160 6.16 -3.55 -0.51
N ALA A 161 5.94 -4.83 -0.21
CA ALA A 161 5.98 -5.87 -1.23
C ALA A 161 4.85 -5.69 -2.26
N ALA A 162 3.62 -5.42 -1.81
CA ALA A 162 2.48 -5.19 -2.69
C ALA A 162 2.72 -4.05 -3.67
N VAL A 163 3.28 -2.93 -3.20
CA VAL A 163 3.65 -1.78 -4.05
C VAL A 163 4.74 -2.14 -5.06
N GLY A 164 5.65 -3.08 -4.74
CA GLY A 164 6.58 -3.62 -5.73
C GLY A 164 5.87 -4.50 -6.77
N PHE A 165 5.06 -5.46 -6.33
CA PHE A 165 4.34 -6.39 -7.21
C PHE A 165 3.34 -5.70 -8.13
N VAL A 166 2.72 -4.59 -7.73
CA VAL A 166 1.77 -3.86 -8.58
C VAL A 166 2.42 -3.29 -9.85
N LEU A 167 3.74 -3.14 -9.90
CA LEU A 167 4.48 -2.79 -11.12
C LEU A 167 4.36 -3.86 -12.22
N ALA A 168 3.95 -5.08 -11.87
CA ALA A 168 3.60 -6.11 -12.84
C ALA A 168 2.20 -5.93 -13.44
N ALA A 169 1.33 -5.08 -12.89
CA ALA A 169 -0.05 -4.92 -13.37
C ALA A 169 -0.18 -4.62 -14.88
N PRO A 170 0.70 -3.82 -15.52
CA PRO A 170 0.66 -3.58 -16.96
C PRO A 170 0.84 -4.85 -17.82
N PHE A 171 1.37 -5.94 -17.26
CA PHE A 171 1.49 -7.22 -17.96
C PHE A 171 0.16 -7.68 -18.55
N PHE A 172 -0.92 -7.64 -17.77
CA PHE A 172 -2.21 -8.21 -18.15
C PHE A 172 -2.87 -7.54 -19.37
N PRO A 173 -2.97 -6.19 -19.46
CA PRO A 173 -3.50 -5.54 -20.64
C PRO A 173 -2.50 -5.52 -21.82
N LEU A 174 -1.19 -5.56 -21.56
CA LEU A 174 -0.16 -5.46 -22.62
C LEU A 174 0.22 -6.79 -23.25
N ARG A 175 0.08 -7.94 -22.57
CA ARG A 175 0.66 -9.23 -23.00
C ARG A 175 0.32 -9.69 -24.41
N ARG A 176 -0.86 -9.32 -24.94
CA ARG A 176 -1.27 -9.65 -26.32
C ARG A 176 -0.74 -8.66 -27.36
N LYS A 177 -0.71 -7.37 -27.03
CA LYS A 177 -0.38 -6.28 -27.99
C LYS A 177 1.10 -5.89 -27.98
N ARG A 178 1.76 -5.99 -26.83
CA ARG A 178 3.17 -5.61 -26.61
C ARG A 178 3.85 -6.61 -25.68
N PRO A 179 4.07 -7.87 -26.11
CA PRO A 179 4.53 -8.96 -25.24
C PRO A 179 5.91 -8.69 -24.61
N ARG A 180 6.84 -8.06 -25.34
CA ARG A 180 8.17 -7.71 -24.80
C ARG A 180 8.06 -6.72 -23.64
N LEU A 181 7.28 -5.66 -23.83
CA LEU A 181 7.03 -4.65 -22.78
C LEU A 181 6.26 -5.24 -21.60
N ALA A 182 5.26 -6.09 -21.87
CA ALA A 182 4.50 -6.77 -20.83
C ALA A 182 5.40 -7.65 -19.95
N LYS A 183 6.30 -8.45 -20.55
CA LYS A 183 7.27 -9.27 -19.83
C LYS A 183 8.25 -8.42 -19.01
N ALA A 184 8.67 -7.26 -19.52
CA ALA A 184 9.51 -6.33 -18.76
C ALA A 184 8.79 -5.83 -17.50
N PHE A 185 7.54 -5.38 -17.61
CA PHE A 185 6.74 -4.99 -16.43
C PHE A 185 6.57 -6.15 -15.44
N LEU A 186 6.28 -7.36 -15.93
CA LEU A 186 6.15 -8.54 -15.08
C LEU A 186 7.46 -8.82 -14.32
N ALA A 187 8.59 -8.87 -15.02
CA ALA A 187 9.90 -9.12 -14.42
C ALA A 187 10.28 -8.03 -13.41
N THR A 188 10.09 -6.75 -13.76
CA THR A 188 10.35 -5.62 -12.87
C THR A 188 9.48 -5.68 -11.62
N GLY A 189 8.18 -5.93 -11.76
CA GLY A 189 7.26 -5.99 -10.62
C GLY A 189 7.51 -7.18 -9.70
N LEU A 190 7.81 -8.35 -10.25
CA LEU A 190 8.21 -9.51 -9.45
C LEU A 190 9.52 -9.23 -8.70
N SER A 191 10.54 -8.73 -9.40
CA SER A 191 11.84 -8.44 -8.81
C SER A 191 11.75 -7.41 -7.70
N LEU A 192 11.07 -6.28 -7.94
CA LEU A 192 10.89 -5.24 -6.94
C LEU A 192 9.98 -5.69 -5.80
N GLY A 193 8.92 -6.45 -6.07
CA GLY A 193 8.06 -7.04 -5.03
C GLY A 193 8.86 -7.90 -4.04
N PHE A 194 9.70 -8.80 -4.56
CA PHE A 194 10.57 -9.63 -3.72
C PHE A 194 11.69 -8.86 -3.04
N VAL A 195 12.37 -7.94 -3.72
CA VAL A 195 13.44 -7.13 -3.11
C VAL A 195 12.90 -6.24 -1.99
N LEU A 196 11.76 -5.59 -2.22
CA LEU A 196 11.10 -4.81 -1.18
C LEU A 196 10.62 -5.71 -0.05
N GLY A 197 9.97 -6.84 -0.35
CA GLY A 197 9.54 -7.82 0.65
C GLY A 197 10.69 -8.33 1.53
N LEU A 198 11.79 -8.75 0.92
CA LEU A 198 13.00 -9.20 1.61
C LEU A 198 13.55 -8.12 2.54
N SER A 199 13.60 -6.85 2.08
CA SER A 199 14.03 -5.75 2.95
C SER A 199 13.16 -5.59 4.20
N ARG A 200 11.88 -5.97 4.14
CA ARG A 200 10.98 -5.92 5.29
C ARG A 200 11.12 -7.12 6.22
N ILE A 201 11.39 -8.31 5.66
CA ILE A 201 11.72 -9.51 6.43
C ILE A 201 12.99 -9.26 7.25
N MET A 202 14.04 -8.71 6.61
CA MET A 202 15.29 -8.36 7.28
C MET A 202 15.10 -7.34 8.41
N LEU A 203 14.14 -6.43 8.28
CA LEU A 203 13.77 -5.47 9.33
C LEU A 203 12.83 -6.05 10.41
N GLY A 204 12.50 -7.34 10.35
CA GLY A 204 11.57 -8.00 11.27
C GLY A 204 10.14 -7.48 11.17
N ALA A 205 9.77 -6.82 10.06
CA ALA A 205 8.47 -6.17 9.91
C ALA A 205 7.40 -7.10 9.32
N HIS A 206 7.81 -8.11 8.56
CA HIS A 206 6.93 -9.03 7.84
C HIS A 206 7.51 -10.43 7.78
N PHE A 207 6.63 -11.42 7.76
CA PHE A 207 6.97 -12.79 7.44
C PHE A 207 7.06 -13.01 5.92
N PRO A 208 7.83 -14.00 5.42
CA PRO A 208 7.81 -14.43 4.03
C PRO A 208 6.40 -14.64 3.46
N THR A 209 5.49 -15.24 4.22
CA THR A 209 4.09 -15.44 3.82
C THR A 209 3.36 -14.11 3.59
N ASP A 210 3.62 -13.07 4.39
CA ASP A 210 3.04 -11.73 4.20
C ASP A 210 3.41 -11.12 2.84
N VAL A 211 4.63 -11.43 2.36
CA VAL A 211 5.15 -10.99 1.05
C VAL A 211 4.49 -11.76 -0.09
N LEU A 212 4.33 -13.08 0.06
CA LEU A 212 3.71 -13.92 -0.97
C LEU A 212 2.21 -13.61 -1.14
N ILE A 213 1.48 -13.45 -0.03
CA ILE A 213 0.06 -13.07 -0.08
C ILE A 213 -0.12 -11.68 -0.71
N ALA A 214 0.77 -10.73 -0.40
CA ALA A 214 0.78 -9.42 -1.06
C ALA A 214 0.94 -9.54 -2.59
N GLY A 215 1.83 -10.41 -3.06
CA GLY A 215 2.02 -10.70 -4.49
C GLY A 215 0.80 -11.35 -5.13
N ALA A 216 0.19 -12.33 -4.46
CA ALA A 216 -1.03 -12.98 -4.93
C ALA A 216 -2.15 -11.96 -5.16
N ILE A 217 -2.39 -11.08 -4.18
CA ILE A 217 -3.45 -10.07 -4.27
C ILE A 217 -3.14 -9.02 -5.34
N ALA A 218 -1.90 -8.54 -5.43
CA ALA A 218 -1.51 -7.52 -6.41
C ALA A 218 -1.68 -8.05 -7.86
N LEU A 219 -1.25 -9.28 -8.13
CA LEU A 219 -1.38 -9.89 -9.45
C LEU A 219 -2.84 -10.27 -9.76
N SER A 220 -3.56 -10.82 -8.78
CA SER A 220 -4.97 -11.22 -8.94
C SER A 220 -5.86 -10.02 -9.24
N SER A 221 -5.70 -8.93 -8.49
CA SER A 221 -6.46 -7.69 -8.70
C SER A 221 -6.20 -7.10 -10.09
N ALA A 222 -4.95 -7.05 -10.53
CA ALA A 222 -4.60 -6.57 -11.88
C ALA A 222 -5.19 -7.46 -12.99
N ALA A 223 -5.17 -8.78 -12.83
CA ALA A 223 -5.76 -9.72 -13.77
C ALA A 223 -7.28 -9.51 -13.90
N LEU A 224 -7.99 -9.40 -12.77
CA LEU A 224 -9.44 -9.20 -12.73
C LEU A 224 -9.84 -7.83 -13.27
N LEU A 225 -9.15 -6.76 -12.85
CA LEU A 225 -9.38 -5.40 -13.35
C LEU A 225 -9.15 -5.30 -14.85
N THR A 226 -8.20 -6.06 -15.41
CA THR A 226 -8.04 -6.14 -16.86
C THR A 226 -9.28 -6.70 -17.53
N GLN A 227 -9.90 -7.76 -17.00
CA GLN A 227 -11.15 -8.30 -17.58
C GLN A 227 -12.29 -7.28 -17.51
N THR A 228 -12.41 -6.59 -16.37
CA THR A 228 -13.40 -5.50 -16.21
C THR A 228 -13.18 -4.38 -17.23
N MET A 229 -11.92 -3.97 -17.46
CA MET A 229 -11.58 -2.93 -18.44
C MET A 229 -11.66 -3.39 -19.91
N LEU A 230 -11.66 -4.70 -20.17
CA LEU A 230 -11.99 -5.21 -21.50
C LEU A 230 -13.51 -5.17 -21.74
N ARG A 231 -14.32 -5.34 -20.70
CA ARG A 231 -15.80 -5.26 -20.76
C ARG A 231 -16.32 -3.82 -20.76
N PHE A 232 -15.68 -2.96 -19.96
CA PHE A 232 -15.99 -1.53 -19.82
C PHE A 232 -14.74 -0.71 -20.18
N PRO A 233 -14.47 -0.49 -21.49
CA PRO A 233 -13.21 0.07 -21.96
C PRO A 233 -12.98 1.53 -21.60
N ARG A 234 -14.00 2.23 -21.09
CA ARG A 234 -13.91 3.61 -20.63
C ARG A 234 -14.72 3.79 -19.35
N ILE A 235 -14.09 4.46 -18.38
CA ILE A 235 -14.73 4.96 -17.18
C ILE A 235 -15.20 6.39 -17.50
N PRO A 236 -16.48 6.73 -17.26
CA PRO A 236 -16.97 8.10 -17.43
C PRO A 236 -16.14 9.10 -16.62
N ALA A 237 -15.78 10.23 -17.21
CA ALA A 237 -14.88 11.21 -16.60
C ALA A 237 -15.41 11.77 -15.26
N TYR A 238 -16.73 11.94 -15.14
CA TYR A 238 -17.35 12.40 -13.89
C TYR A 238 -17.20 11.38 -12.75
N ILE A 239 -17.22 10.06 -13.05
CA ILE A 239 -16.99 9.01 -12.04
C ILE A 239 -15.55 9.06 -11.55
N LEU A 240 -14.59 9.23 -12.46
CA LEU A 240 -13.18 9.41 -12.09
C LEU A 240 -13.00 10.66 -11.23
N ALA A 241 -13.58 11.80 -11.62
CA ALA A 241 -13.50 13.05 -10.87
C ALA A 241 -14.12 12.93 -9.46
N LEU A 242 -15.33 12.37 -9.35
CA LEU A 242 -15.99 12.12 -8.06
C LEU A 242 -15.18 11.17 -7.18
N GLY A 243 -14.65 10.08 -7.75
CA GLY A 243 -13.81 9.13 -7.01
C GLY A 243 -12.52 9.78 -6.50
N THR A 244 -11.86 10.62 -7.31
CA THR A 244 -10.68 11.38 -6.88
C THR A 244 -11.01 12.40 -5.79
N LEU A 245 -12.13 13.12 -5.91
CA LEU A 245 -12.57 14.11 -4.93
C LEU A 245 -12.91 13.43 -3.60
N ALA A 246 -13.67 12.33 -3.63
CA ALA A 246 -14.01 11.56 -2.44
C ALA A 246 -12.76 11.02 -1.74
N THR A 247 -11.77 10.53 -2.50
CA THR A 247 -10.49 10.06 -1.94
C THR A 247 -9.69 11.22 -1.32
N ALA A 248 -9.62 12.36 -2.00
CA ALA A 248 -8.94 13.55 -1.49
C ALA A 248 -9.60 14.05 -0.18
N LEU A 249 -10.93 14.11 -0.15
CA LEU A 249 -11.69 14.47 1.05
C LEU A 249 -11.46 13.47 2.18
N ALA A 250 -11.48 12.16 1.90
CA ALA A 250 -11.19 11.14 2.91
C ALA A 250 -9.78 11.28 3.49
N VAL A 251 -8.79 11.61 2.66
CA VAL A 251 -7.43 11.88 3.13
C VAL A 251 -7.40 13.16 3.98
N ILE A 252 -8.02 14.26 3.53
CA ILE A 252 -8.02 15.53 4.28
C ILE A 252 -8.74 15.39 5.61
N LEU A 253 -9.95 14.83 5.60
CA LEU A 253 -10.78 14.63 6.79
C LEU A 253 -10.19 13.56 7.72
N GLY A 254 -9.58 12.50 7.17
CA GLY A 254 -8.92 11.45 7.96
C GLY A 254 -7.58 11.88 8.58
N ASN A 255 -6.97 12.96 8.09
CA ASN A 255 -5.79 13.59 8.69
C ASN A 255 -6.14 14.60 9.81
N PHE A 256 -7.43 14.80 10.07
CA PHE A 256 -7.90 15.48 11.27
C PHE A 256 -7.92 14.48 12.43
N PHE A 257 -7.23 14.79 13.52
CA PHE A 257 -7.31 14.02 14.74
C PHE A 257 -8.06 14.80 15.82
N TYR A 258 -8.98 14.09 16.45
CA TYR A 258 -9.75 14.57 17.60
C TYR A 258 -9.30 13.76 18.81
N ASN A 259 -8.85 14.44 19.87
CA ASN A 259 -8.38 13.81 21.11
C ASN A 259 -7.15 12.90 20.95
N LEU A 260 -6.09 13.35 20.28
CA LEU A 260 -4.81 12.64 20.32
C LEU A 260 -4.18 12.82 21.70
N THR A 261 -4.21 11.76 22.51
CA THR A 261 -3.65 11.78 23.86
C THR A 261 -2.19 11.30 23.85
N LEU A 262 -1.30 12.13 24.36
CA LEU A 262 0.11 11.82 24.61
C LEU A 262 0.35 11.85 26.12
N THR A 263 0.98 10.81 26.66
CA THR A 263 1.28 10.73 28.09
C THR A 263 2.79 10.64 28.29
N TYR A 264 3.30 11.39 29.26
CA TYR A 264 4.71 11.39 29.64
C TYR A 264 4.85 11.19 31.16
N PRO A 265 5.57 10.16 31.63
CA PRO A 265 5.80 9.93 33.05
C PRO A 265 6.76 10.99 33.63
N LEU A 266 6.37 11.62 34.74
CA LEU A 266 7.17 12.65 35.41
C LEU A 266 8.03 12.05 36.52
N THR A 267 8.87 11.06 36.17
CA THR A 267 9.76 10.37 37.10
C THR A 267 11.04 11.13 37.43
N GLU A 268 11.46 12.02 36.54
CA GLU A 268 12.65 12.85 36.70
C GLU A 268 12.28 14.34 36.87
N PRO A 269 13.09 15.12 37.59
CA PRO A 269 12.89 16.56 37.67
C PRO A 269 12.97 17.21 36.29
N PHE A 270 12.17 18.25 36.09
CA PHE A 270 12.15 19.08 34.89
C PHE A 270 12.04 20.55 35.31
N ARG A 271 12.55 21.45 34.48
CA ARG A 271 12.54 22.90 34.74
C ARG A 271 11.27 23.56 34.22
N SER A 272 10.79 23.16 33.05
CA SER A 272 9.58 23.73 32.45
C SER A 272 8.94 22.79 31.43
N ILE A 273 7.66 23.06 31.14
CA ILE A 273 6.87 22.38 30.10
C ILE A 273 6.62 23.39 28.99
N SER A 274 7.10 23.11 27.79
CA SER A 274 6.97 23.94 26.61
C SER A 274 5.96 23.32 25.65
N LEU A 275 4.67 23.59 25.90
CA LEU A 275 3.54 23.12 25.09
C LEU A 275 2.78 24.31 24.47
N PRO A 276 1.98 24.08 23.41
CA PRO A 276 1.09 25.11 22.85
C PRO A 276 -0.03 25.55 23.81
N CYS A 277 -0.22 24.83 24.92
CA CYS A 277 -1.20 25.11 25.94
C CYS A 277 -0.56 25.14 27.34
N GLN A 278 -1.25 25.77 28.29
CA GLN A 278 -0.86 25.74 29.71
C GLN A 278 -1.41 24.48 30.37
N PRO A 279 -0.59 23.76 31.16
CA PRO A 279 -1.05 22.58 31.89
C PRO A 279 -1.92 22.98 33.10
N THR A 280 -2.97 22.20 33.34
CA THR A 280 -3.82 22.29 34.52
C THR A 280 -3.45 21.16 35.48
N THR A 281 -3.26 21.46 36.76
CA THR A 281 -2.99 20.44 37.78
C THR A 281 -4.30 19.79 38.23
N ILE A 282 -4.37 18.46 38.19
CA ILE A 282 -5.47 17.68 38.76
C ILE A 282 -4.86 16.70 39.75
N ILE A 283 -5.27 16.78 41.02
CA ILE A 283 -4.90 15.79 42.03
C ILE A 283 -5.73 14.55 41.74
N ALA A 284 -5.11 13.53 41.14
CA ALA A 284 -5.72 12.25 40.85
C ALA A 284 -4.84 11.16 41.45
N GLU A 285 -5.46 10.20 42.15
CA GLU A 285 -4.77 9.06 42.75
C GLU A 285 -4.01 8.28 41.65
N GLY A 286 -2.67 8.37 41.62
CA GLY A 286 -1.84 7.72 40.61
C GLY A 286 -0.41 8.25 40.52
N PRO A 287 0.46 7.60 39.71
CA PRO A 287 1.84 8.05 39.50
C PRO A 287 1.88 9.42 38.80
N PRO A 288 2.92 10.24 39.05
CA PRO A 288 3.00 11.58 38.49
C PRO A 288 3.14 11.50 36.97
N THR A 289 2.15 12.01 36.24
CA THR A 289 2.11 11.93 34.78
C THR A 289 1.63 13.24 34.16
N LEU A 290 2.19 13.58 33.00
CA LEU A 290 1.73 14.66 32.13
C LEU A 290 0.91 14.04 30.99
N THR A 291 -0.38 14.38 30.94
CA THR A 291 -1.29 13.96 29.86
C THR A 291 -1.60 15.17 28.98
N VAL A 292 -1.33 15.07 27.68
CA VAL A 292 -1.57 16.13 26.69
C VAL A 292 -2.55 15.64 25.65
N ILE A 293 -3.71 16.28 25.56
CA ILE A 293 -4.75 16.02 24.56
C ILE A 293 -4.61 17.06 23.46
N LEU A 294 -4.44 16.60 22.22
CA LEU A 294 -4.26 17.44 21.05
C LEU A 294 -5.41 17.28 20.06
N HIS A 295 -5.79 18.38 19.41
CA HIS A 295 -6.73 18.42 18.30
C HIS A 295 -6.11 19.21 17.15
N GLY A 296 -6.27 18.74 15.92
CA GLY A 296 -5.77 19.48 14.77
C GLY A 296 -5.59 18.62 13.54
N PHE A 297 -4.78 19.12 12.62
CA PHE A 297 -4.47 18.44 11.37
C PHE A 297 -3.01 17.99 11.38
N GLY A 298 -2.75 16.78 10.90
CA GLY A 298 -1.40 16.25 10.69
C GLY A 298 -1.30 15.52 9.37
N ALA A 299 -0.26 15.78 8.57
CA ALA A 299 -0.07 15.04 7.31
C ALA A 299 0.15 13.53 7.56
N PRO A 300 -0.15 12.62 6.61
CA PRO A 300 -0.17 11.16 6.83
C PRO A 300 1.12 10.51 7.36
N LEU A 301 2.26 11.18 7.22
CA LEU A 301 3.58 10.69 7.65
C LEU A 301 4.11 11.39 8.90
N SER A 302 3.31 12.26 9.50
CA SER A 302 3.70 13.09 10.64
C SER A 302 3.57 12.28 11.93
N THR A 303 4.56 12.37 12.82
CA THR A 303 4.45 11.82 14.19
C THR A 303 4.69 12.92 15.23
N LEU A 304 3.95 12.83 16.34
CA LEU A 304 4.07 13.69 17.53
C LEU A 304 4.48 12.83 18.72
N GLU A 305 5.46 13.32 19.48
CA GLU A 305 5.91 12.70 20.71
C GLU A 305 6.23 13.76 21.75
N LEU A 306 6.07 13.41 23.03
CA LEU A 306 6.55 14.20 24.16
C LEU A 306 7.97 13.74 24.49
N VAL A 307 8.92 14.67 24.44
CA VAL A 307 10.33 14.37 24.74
C VAL A 307 10.85 15.33 25.80
N LYS A 308 11.77 14.86 26.64
CA LYS A 308 12.58 15.70 27.53
C LYS A 308 13.90 16.03 26.84
N SER A 309 14.25 17.31 26.77
CA SER A 309 15.51 17.80 26.21
C SER A 309 15.99 18.99 27.03
N ASN A 310 17.17 18.89 27.65
CA ASN A 310 17.76 19.90 28.53
C ASN A 310 16.78 20.35 29.64
N ASP A 311 16.17 19.39 30.35
CA ASP A 311 15.18 19.61 31.41
C ASP A 311 13.88 20.33 30.99
N ILE A 312 13.62 20.43 29.69
CA ILE A 312 12.37 20.97 29.15
C ILE A 312 11.59 19.82 28.50
N ILE A 313 10.34 19.62 28.92
CA ILE A 313 9.41 18.71 28.25
C ILE A 313 8.75 19.49 27.12
N LYS A 314 8.85 18.98 25.89
CA LYS A 314 8.30 19.65 24.70
C LYS A 314 7.65 18.66 23.75
N LEU A 315 6.74 19.18 22.93
CA LEU A 315 6.20 18.45 21.79
C LEU A 315 7.24 18.42 20.67
N GLN A 316 7.69 17.22 20.27
CA GLN A 316 8.58 17.03 19.13
C GLN A 316 7.78 16.48 17.93
N THR A 317 7.96 17.15 16.79
CA THR A 317 7.40 16.73 15.50
C THR A 317 8.48 16.00 14.70
N HIS A 318 8.14 14.86 14.09
CA HIS A 318 9.03 14.21 13.13
C HIS A 318 8.35 14.12 11.75
N LEU A 319 9.08 14.57 10.71
CA LEU A 319 8.72 14.47 9.29
C LEU A 319 7.37 15.11 8.90
N GLY A 320 6.80 15.94 9.77
CA GLY A 320 5.38 16.28 9.70
C GLY A 320 5.06 17.76 9.53
N LEU A 321 3.98 18.03 8.81
CA LEU A 321 3.30 19.33 8.77
C LEU A 321 2.06 19.22 9.67
N TYR A 322 2.02 20.05 10.70
CA TYR A 322 0.87 20.18 11.60
C TYR A 322 0.30 21.58 11.50
N HIS A 323 -1.02 21.69 11.55
CA HIS A 323 -1.71 22.97 11.49
C HIS A 323 -2.90 22.99 12.46
N SER A 324 -3.22 24.18 12.98
CA SER A 324 -4.33 24.40 13.91
C SER A 324 -4.29 23.49 15.16
N LEU A 325 -3.10 23.20 15.68
CA LEU A 325 -2.95 22.40 16.90
C LEU A 325 -3.56 23.13 18.10
N ARG A 326 -4.66 22.61 18.62
CA ARG A 326 -5.23 22.96 19.92
C ARG A 326 -4.80 21.89 20.93
N CYS A 327 -4.56 22.32 22.16
CA CYS A 327 -3.93 21.51 23.20
C CYS A 327 -4.67 21.73 24.52
N SER A 328 -4.87 20.64 25.27
CA SER A 328 -5.23 20.64 26.69
C SER A 328 -4.23 19.75 27.41
N ALA A 329 -3.62 20.23 28.49
CA ALA A 329 -2.62 19.47 29.23
C ALA A 329 -3.02 19.36 30.70
N THR A 330 -2.84 18.17 31.26
CA THR A 330 -3.18 17.83 32.64
C THR A 330 -1.98 17.20 33.32
N ILE A 331 -1.64 17.68 34.52
CA ILE A 331 -0.64 17.05 35.39
C ILE A 331 -1.37 16.29 36.49
N SER A 332 -1.12 14.99 36.59
CA SER A 332 -1.53 14.15 37.71
C SER A 332 -0.40 14.06 38.72
N GLN A 333 -0.72 14.14 40.02
CA GLN A 333 0.22 13.91 41.11
C GLN A 333 -0.43 12.99 42.15
N PRO A 334 0.34 12.09 42.79
CA PRO A 334 -0.17 11.28 43.90
C PRO A 334 -0.66 12.20 45.03
N ALA A 335 -1.75 11.80 45.70
CA ALA A 335 -2.18 12.47 46.92
C ALA A 335 -1.06 12.35 47.98
N GLU A 336 -0.65 13.48 48.56
CA GLU A 336 0.30 13.53 49.69
C GLU A 336 -0.24 12.79 50.92
#